data_AF-A0A919BAE4-F1
#
_entry.id   AF-A0A919BAE4-F1
#
_cell.length_a   1.000
_cell.length_b   1.000
_cell.length_c   1.000
_cell.angle_alpha   90.00
_cell.angle_beta   90.00
_cell.angle_gamma   90.00
#
_symmetry.space_group_name_H-M   'P 1'
#
loop_
_entity.id
_entity.type
_entity.pdbx_description
1 polymer ?
#
loop_
_entity_poly.entity_id
_entity_poly.type
_entity_poly.pdbx_seq_one_letter_code
_entity_poly.pdbx_strand_id
1 'polypeptide(L)'
;MRVLSRGRPLTAACAAALLGAGLICAPGAAAAAVGHTPASLCVTRPPHTGFPPAGGTDIGGSPPRYQSGNSPYLGARFDSCPSTVRAYYGGYAGTGLFHYTYYVMQYTKPGELGWKTINLTIGEHRLLTFHEASNGDWNFKVKACFDATVQGGGQRAFCSPWSPQIYLNAR
;
A
#
# COMPACT_ATOMS: atom_id res chain seq x y z
N MET A 1 3.86 -29.56 56.37
CA MET A 1 4.92 -30.42 56.96
C MET A 1 5.52 -31.31 55.89
N ARG A 2 6.84 -31.20 55.67
CA ARG A 2 7.83 -32.14 55.07
C ARG A 2 8.91 -31.29 54.34
N VAL A 3 9.92 -30.86 55.10
CA VAL A 3 11.29 -31.43 55.21
C VAL A 3 12.20 -30.99 54.05
N LEU A 4 13.15 -30.12 54.42
CA LEU A 4 14.35 -29.74 53.67
C LEU A 4 15.29 -30.94 53.51
N SER A 5 16.03 -30.99 52.39
CA SER A 5 17.42 -31.45 52.42
C SER A 5 18.22 -30.90 51.23
N ARG A 6 19.26 -30.14 51.58
CA ARG A 6 20.33 -29.60 50.72
C ARG A 6 21.25 -30.72 50.23
N GLY A 7 21.90 -30.49 49.09
CA GLY A 7 23.11 -31.22 48.67
C GLY A 7 23.76 -30.61 47.42
N ARG A 8 24.69 -29.67 47.60
CA ARG A 8 25.89 -29.46 46.75
C ARG A 8 27.07 -30.04 47.58
N PRO A 9 28.30 -30.35 47.07
CA PRO A 9 28.97 -29.79 45.88
C PRO A 9 30.00 -30.70 45.13
N LEU A 10 30.63 -30.10 44.09
CA LEU A 10 32.05 -30.13 43.65
C LEU A 10 32.79 -31.45 43.32
N THR A 11 33.39 -31.50 42.12
CA THR A 11 34.82 -31.79 41.78
C THR A 11 34.90 -32.22 40.29
N ALA A 12 35.97 -32.11 39.50
CA ALA A 12 37.20 -31.31 39.43
C ALA A 12 37.97 -31.79 38.17
N ALA A 13 38.78 -30.90 37.57
CA ALA A 13 39.96 -31.15 36.70
C ALA A 13 39.71 -31.84 35.33
N CYS A 14 40.47 -31.64 34.24
CA CYS A 14 41.90 -31.33 34.07
C CYS A 14 42.16 -30.44 32.82
N ALA A 15 43.31 -29.80 32.85
CA ALA A 15 43.92 -28.94 31.83
C ALA A 15 44.58 -29.72 30.68
N ALA A 16 44.81 -29.04 29.55
CA ALA A 16 46.06 -29.16 28.78
C ALA A 16 46.26 -27.92 27.89
N ALA A 17 47.43 -27.31 28.03
CA ALA A 17 47.95 -26.19 27.25
C ALA A 17 48.46 -26.66 25.87
N LEU A 18 48.63 -25.73 24.93
CA LEU A 18 49.92 -25.52 24.25
C LEU A 18 49.92 -24.24 23.39
N LEU A 19 51.11 -23.64 23.35
CA LEU A 19 51.47 -22.32 22.86
C LEU A 19 51.51 -22.22 21.33
N GLY A 20 51.26 -21.01 20.82
CA GLY A 20 51.70 -20.55 19.51
C GLY A 20 51.88 -19.03 19.54
N ALA A 21 53.11 -18.58 19.69
CA ALA A 21 53.48 -17.16 19.77
C ALA A 21 53.65 -16.54 18.37
N GLY A 22 53.28 -15.26 18.26
CA GLY A 22 53.96 -14.30 17.39
C GLY A 22 53.11 -13.67 16.28
N LEU A 23 52.74 -12.39 16.46
CA LEU A 23 53.02 -11.28 15.50
C LEU A 23 52.44 -9.94 16.01
N ILE A 24 53.35 -9.11 16.54
CA ILE A 24 53.61 -7.68 16.29
C ILE A 24 52.41 -6.74 15.92
N CYS A 25 52.19 -5.77 16.81
CA CYS A 25 51.63 -4.40 16.72
C CYS A 25 50.68 -3.99 15.56
N ALA A 26 49.48 -3.53 15.96
CA ALA A 26 48.92 -2.24 15.52
C ALA A 26 47.86 -1.74 16.53
N PRO A 27 47.91 -0.50 17.05
CA PRO A 27 46.75 0.12 17.68
C PRO A 27 45.77 0.50 16.56
N GLY A 28 44.95 -0.48 16.14
CA GLY A 28 43.80 -0.21 15.30
C GLY A 28 42.80 0.59 16.11
N ALA A 29 42.61 1.86 15.73
CA ALA A 29 41.57 2.74 16.25
C ALA A 29 40.25 1.95 16.37
N ALA A 30 39.72 1.89 17.59
CA ALA A 30 38.36 1.45 17.82
C ALA A 30 37.43 2.48 17.17
N ALA A 31 37.14 2.30 15.88
CA ALA A 31 35.98 2.92 15.26
C ALA A 31 34.79 2.38 16.06
N ALA A 32 34.20 3.26 16.87
CA ALA A 32 32.91 3.01 17.51
C ALA A 32 31.99 2.47 16.42
N ALA A 33 31.58 1.21 16.54
CA ALA A 33 30.55 0.65 15.70
C ALA A 33 29.34 1.56 15.90
N VAL A 34 29.05 2.38 14.88
CA VAL A 34 27.82 3.14 14.79
C VAL A 34 26.74 2.07 14.84
N GLY A 35 26.10 1.96 16.01
CA GLY A 35 24.96 1.09 16.20
C GLY A 35 23.94 1.48 15.15
N HIS A 36 23.87 0.72 14.07
CA HIS A 36 22.70 0.72 13.22
C HIS A 36 21.59 0.23 14.12
N THR A 37 20.80 1.18 14.64
CA THR A 37 19.44 0.92 15.04
C THR A 37 18.84 0.09 13.91
N PRO A 38 18.42 -1.17 14.18
CA PRO A 38 17.83 -1.98 13.13
C PRO A 38 16.69 -1.16 12.53
N ALA A 39 16.74 -0.94 11.22
CA ALA A 39 15.62 -0.39 10.48
C ALA A 39 14.39 -1.15 10.97
N SER A 40 13.39 -0.41 11.46
CA SER A 40 12.09 -0.95 11.86
C SER A 40 11.77 -2.11 10.93
N LEU A 41 11.77 -3.34 11.47
CA LEU A 41 11.49 -4.55 10.71
C LEU A 41 10.18 -4.29 9.97
N CYS A 42 10.26 -4.01 8.66
CA CYS A 42 9.13 -4.03 7.76
C CYS A 42 8.72 -5.50 7.69
N VAL A 43 8.02 -5.97 8.72
CA VAL A 43 7.34 -7.25 8.70
C VAL A 43 6.44 -7.16 7.49
N THR A 44 6.78 -7.95 6.46
CA THR A 44 6.19 -7.88 5.13
C THR A 44 4.77 -8.39 5.24
N ARG A 45 3.84 -7.55 5.71
CA ARG A 45 2.43 -7.89 5.75
C ARG A 45 1.98 -8.04 4.30
N PRO A 46 1.21 -9.09 3.95
CA PRO A 46 0.65 -9.21 2.62
C PRO A 46 -0.14 -7.94 2.27
N PRO A 47 -0.08 -7.48 1.01
CA PRO A 47 -0.82 -6.28 0.62
C PRO A 47 -2.32 -6.50 0.83
N HIS A 48 -2.99 -5.49 1.41
CA HIS A 48 -4.42 -5.50 1.65
C HIS A 48 -5.14 -4.97 0.42
N THR A 49 -6.18 -5.67 -0.06
CA THR A 49 -6.97 -5.24 -1.23
C THR A 49 -8.27 -4.61 -0.79
N GLY A 50 -8.76 -3.66 -1.59
CA GLY A 50 -10.05 -3.02 -1.38
C GLY A 50 -11.20 -3.89 -1.85
N PHE A 51 -12.39 -3.64 -1.28
CA PHE A 51 -13.64 -4.30 -1.65
C PHE A 51 -14.80 -3.29 -1.74
N PRO A 52 -15.86 -3.58 -2.51
CA PRO A 52 -17.02 -2.71 -2.57
C PRO A 52 -18.06 -3.07 -1.48
N PRO A 53 -18.32 -2.20 -0.48
CA PRO A 53 -19.25 -2.52 0.60
C PRO A 53 -20.71 -2.55 0.15
N ALA A 54 -21.04 -1.88 -0.97
CA ALA A 54 -22.42 -1.72 -1.47
C ALA A 54 -22.63 -2.34 -2.86
N GLY A 55 -21.87 -3.39 -3.19
CA GLY A 55 -22.02 -4.14 -4.44
C GLY A 55 -21.21 -3.59 -5.62
N GLY A 56 -21.28 -4.30 -6.75
CA GLY A 56 -20.42 -4.10 -7.92
C GLY A 56 -19.96 -5.45 -8.45
N THR A 57 -19.76 -5.52 -9.76
CA THR A 57 -19.27 -6.73 -10.43
C THR A 57 -17.76 -6.78 -10.34
N ASP A 58 -17.20 -7.86 -9.77
CA ASP A 58 -15.78 -8.15 -9.85
C ASP A 58 -15.41 -8.50 -11.30
N ILE A 59 -14.50 -7.74 -11.88
CA ILE A 59 -13.98 -7.93 -13.25
C ILE A 59 -12.57 -8.55 -13.24
N GLY A 60 -12.11 -9.02 -12.08
CA GLY A 60 -10.83 -9.67 -11.87
C GLY A 60 -9.62 -8.74 -11.89
N GLY A 61 -8.44 -9.35 -11.74
CA GLY A 61 -7.14 -8.68 -11.65
C GLY A 61 -6.48 -8.84 -10.28
N SER A 62 -5.29 -8.26 -10.14
CA SER A 62 -4.53 -8.23 -8.89
C SER A 62 -4.02 -6.80 -8.64
N PRO A 63 -4.67 -6.00 -7.78
CA PRO A 63 -5.82 -6.35 -6.92
C PRO A 63 -7.13 -6.56 -7.70
N PRO A 64 -8.17 -7.16 -7.09
CA PRO A 64 -9.51 -7.19 -7.65
C PRO A 64 -10.01 -5.79 -8.03
N ARG A 65 -10.75 -5.71 -9.12
CA ARG A 65 -11.32 -4.47 -9.67
C ARG A 65 -12.81 -4.67 -9.86
N TYR A 66 -13.58 -3.63 -9.58
CA TYR A 66 -15.04 -3.70 -9.57
C TYR A 66 -15.64 -2.62 -10.45
N GLN A 67 -16.76 -2.94 -11.09
CA GLN A 67 -17.49 -2.07 -12.00
C GLN A 67 -19.01 -2.17 -11.78
N SER A 68 -19.77 -1.14 -12.12
CA SER A 68 -21.23 -1.16 -12.09
C SER A 68 -21.81 -0.64 -13.40
N GLY A 69 -22.44 -1.52 -14.18
CA GLY A 69 -22.98 -1.17 -15.50
C GLY A 69 -21.91 -0.50 -16.38
N ASN A 70 -22.25 0.67 -16.93
CA ASN A 70 -21.34 1.50 -17.72
C ASN A 70 -20.60 2.53 -16.85
N SER A 71 -20.10 2.15 -15.68
CA SER A 71 -19.13 2.96 -14.93
C SER A 71 -17.70 2.61 -15.39
N PRO A 72 -16.68 3.42 -15.06
CA PRO A 72 -15.32 2.92 -15.04
C PRO A 72 -15.17 1.81 -14.00
N TYR A 73 -14.12 1.00 -14.12
CA TYR A 73 -13.74 0.06 -13.06
C TYR A 73 -12.81 0.72 -12.05
N LEU A 74 -12.78 0.18 -10.83
CA LEU A 74 -11.90 0.61 -9.75
C LEU A 74 -11.48 -0.56 -8.86
N GLY A 75 -10.20 -0.60 -8.49
CA GLY A 75 -9.66 -1.46 -7.45
C GLY A 75 -8.66 -0.69 -6.61
N ALA A 76 -8.33 -1.20 -5.42
CA ALA A 76 -7.34 -0.56 -4.56
C ALA A 76 -6.49 -1.60 -3.83
N ARG A 77 -5.26 -1.24 -3.48
CA ARG A 77 -4.42 -2.02 -2.57
C ARG A 77 -3.61 -1.10 -1.65
N PHE A 78 -3.32 -1.59 -0.46
CA PHE A 78 -2.32 -1.04 0.43
C PHE A 78 -1.11 -1.97 0.47
N ASP A 79 0.08 -1.39 0.39
CA ASP A 79 1.37 -2.06 0.53
C ASP A 79 2.06 -1.51 1.77
N SER A 80 2.16 -2.31 2.83
CA SER A 80 2.58 -1.85 4.15
C SER A 80 4.07 -1.54 4.22
N CYS A 81 4.91 -2.20 3.42
CA CYS A 81 6.35 -2.00 3.42
C CYS A 81 6.75 -0.60 2.95
N PRO A 82 6.34 -0.13 1.76
CA PRO A 82 6.59 1.24 1.32
C PRO A 82 5.51 2.21 1.84
N SER A 83 4.55 1.75 2.65
CA SER A 83 3.37 2.52 3.07
C SER A 83 2.68 3.22 1.90
N THR A 84 2.28 2.45 0.88
CA THR A 84 1.65 2.99 -0.33
C THR A 84 0.23 2.51 -0.50
N VAL A 85 -0.69 3.43 -0.79
CA VAL A 85 -2.02 3.08 -1.30
C VAL A 85 -2.02 3.28 -2.81
N ARG A 86 -2.49 2.28 -3.55
CA ARG A 86 -2.58 2.29 -5.02
C ARG A 86 -4.02 2.07 -5.45
N ALA A 87 -4.56 3.00 -6.22
CA ALA A 87 -5.87 2.89 -6.85
C ALA A 87 -5.72 2.58 -8.35
N TYR A 88 -6.33 1.49 -8.79
CA TYR A 88 -6.31 0.97 -10.16
C TYR A 88 -7.64 1.29 -10.82
N TYR A 89 -7.63 2.09 -11.88
CA TYR A 89 -8.86 2.59 -12.51
C TYR A 89 -8.76 2.55 -14.03
N GLY A 90 -9.91 2.66 -14.71
CA GLY A 90 -9.95 2.65 -16.16
C GLY A 90 -11.31 2.18 -16.68
N GLY A 91 -11.33 1.70 -17.93
CA GLY A 91 -12.52 1.15 -18.59
C GLY A 91 -12.97 1.93 -19.81
N TYR A 92 -12.35 3.08 -20.09
CA TYR A 92 -12.57 3.84 -21.33
C TYR A 92 -11.25 4.19 -22.01
N ALA A 93 -11.15 3.82 -23.28
CA ALA A 93 -9.97 4.07 -24.13
C ALA A 93 -9.84 5.51 -24.64
N GLY A 94 -10.81 6.40 -24.35
CA GLY A 94 -10.86 7.76 -24.91
C GLY A 94 -11.19 7.81 -26.41
N THR A 95 -11.48 6.65 -27.03
CA THR A 95 -11.82 6.50 -28.46
C THR A 95 -13.25 5.96 -28.59
N GLY A 96 -14.10 6.61 -29.40
CA GLY A 96 -15.51 6.23 -29.66
C GLY A 96 -16.53 7.33 -29.36
N LEU A 97 -17.75 7.23 -29.91
CA LEU A 97 -18.78 8.29 -30.01
C LEU A 97 -19.10 9.10 -28.74
N PHE A 98 -18.83 8.57 -27.54
CA PHE A 98 -18.89 9.31 -26.27
C PHE A 98 -17.48 9.44 -25.69
N HIS A 99 -16.71 10.39 -26.21
CA HIS A 99 -15.31 10.57 -25.82
C HIS A 99 -15.22 11.20 -24.43
N TYR A 100 -15.18 10.35 -23.39
CA TYR A 100 -14.69 10.82 -22.09
C TYR A 100 -13.26 11.35 -22.25
N THR A 101 -12.97 12.48 -21.62
CA THR A 101 -11.69 13.19 -21.76
C THR A 101 -10.85 13.11 -20.49
N TYR A 102 -11.49 12.88 -19.33
CA TYR A 102 -10.80 12.70 -18.05
C TYR A 102 -11.61 11.80 -17.12
N TYR A 103 -10.94 11.29 -16.08
CA TYR A 103 -11.60 10.71 -14.92
C TYR A 103 -11.67 11.74 -13.80
N VAL A 104 -12.73 11.66 -13.00
CA VAL A 104 -12.84 12.30 -11.69
C VAL A 104 -12.80 11.20 -10.65
N MET A 105 -11.80 11.22 -9.78
CA MET A 105 -11.76 10.35 -8.62
C MET A 105 -12.13 11.14 -7.37
N GLN A 106 -13.01 10.56 -6.57
CA GLN A 106 -13.26 10.98 -5.20
C GLN A 106 -12.63 10.00 -4.23
N TYR A 107 -11.96 10.51 -3.21
CA TYR A 107 -11.39 9.68 -2.15
C TYR A 107 -11.48 10.32 -0.77
N THR A 108 -11.54 9.48 0.27
CA THR A 108 -11.31 9.88 1.66
C THR A 108 -9.98 9.30 2.12
N LYS A 109 -9.33 9.97 3.08
CA LYS A 109 -8.14 9.43 3.73
C LYS A 109 -8.25 9.49 5.26
N PRO A 110 -7.53 8.62 5.98
CA PRO A 110 -7.57 8.57 7.43
C PRO A 110 -7.22 9.92 8.06
N GLY A 111 -7.94 10.28 9.12
CA GLY A 111 -7.73 11.53 9.86
C GLY A 111 -8.28 12.78 9.18
N GLU A 112 -8.95 12.67 8.04
CA GLU A 112 -9.53 13.82 7.34
C GLU A 112 -11.01 13.65 7.05
N LEU A 113 -11.73 14.77 7.10
CA LEU A 113 -13.16 14.83 6.88
C LEU A 113 -13.48 15.17 5.42
N GLY A 114 -14.48 14.47 4.88
CA GLY A 114 -15.03 14.76 3.57
C GLY A 114 -14.32 14.07 2.41
N TRP A 115 -14.96 14.15 1.24
CA TRP A 115 -14.43 13.62 -0.01
C TRP A 115 -13.51 14.63 -0.67
N LYS A 116 -12.29 14.20 -0.98
CA LYS A 116 -11.38 14.92 -1.88
C LYS A 116 -11.69 14.55 -3.31
N THR A 117 -11.47 15.49 -4.23
CA THR A 117 -11.70 15.29 -5.67
C THR A 117 -10.42 15.60 -6.42
N ILE A 118 -10.08 14.74 -7.38
CA ILE A 118 -8.95 14.92 -8.30
C ILE A 118 -9.36 14.53 -9.71
N ASN A 119 -8.85 15.27 -10.69
CA ASN A 119 -9.00 14.94 -12.10
C ASN A 119 -7.78 14.13 -12.56
N LEU A 120 -8.02 13.09 -13.33
CA LEU A 120 -7.03 12.11 -13.75
C LEU A 120 -7.14 11.89 -15.26
N THR A 121 -6.02 11.52 -15.88
CA THR A 121 -5.95 11.28 -17.32
C THR A 121 -6.84 10.11 -17.73
N ILE A 122 -7.65 10.29 -18.78
CA ILE A 122 -8.45 9.21 -19.37
C ILE A 122 -7.56 8.09 -19.91
N GLY A 123 -8.09 6.88 -20.00
CA GLY A 123 -7.43 5.73 -20.60
C GLY A 123 -7.75 4.44 -19.86
N GLU A 124 -7.26 3.35 -20.43
CA GLU A 124 -7.35 2.03 -19.83
C GLU A 124 -6.15 1.78 -18.91
N HIS A 125 -6.32 0.91 -17.92
CA HIS A 125 -5.24 0.43 -17.05
C HIS A 125 -4.44 1.54 -16.34
N ARG A 126 -5.14 2.53 -15.78
CA ARG A 126 -4.52 3.63 -15.03
C ARG A 126 -4.25 3.26 -13.58
N LEU A 127 -3.25 3.92 -13.01
CA LEU A 127 -2.79 3.75 -11.65
C LEU A 127 -2.59 5.13 -11.01
N LEU A 128 -3.07 5.28 -9.78
CA LEU A 128 -2.77 6.41 -8.91
C LEU A 128 -2.11 5.88 -7.63
N THR A 129 -1.00 6.49 -7.24
CA THR A 129 -0.24 6.10 -6.06
C THR A 129 -0.24 7.22 -5.03
N PHE A 130 -0.61 6.89 -3.80
CA PHE A 130 -0.44 7.72 -2.61
C PHE A 130 0.78 7.19 -1.86
N HIS A 131 1.86 7.98 -1.87
CA HIS A 131 3.06 7.72 -1.08
C HIS A 131 2.84 8.14 0.37
N GLU A 132 3.58 7.53 1.29
CA GLU A 132 3.50 7.83 2.73
C GLU A 132 2.05 7.79 3.23
N ALA A 133 1.28 6.83 2.74
CA ALA A 133 -0.15 6.73 2.98
C ALA A 133 -0.40 6.46 4.47
N SER A 134 -1.28 7.26 5.07
CA SER A 134 -1.70 7.09 6.45
C SER A 134 -2.42 5.77 6.65
N ASN A 135 -2.16 5.11 7.78
CA ASN A 135 -2.88 3.92 8.20
C ASN A 135 -4.34 4.27 8.55
N GLY A 136 -5.25 3.36 8.22
CA GLY A 136 -6.68 3.50 8.49
C GLY A 136 -7.54 3.28 7.26
N ASP A 137 -8.75 3.82 7.29
CA ASP A 137 -9.77 3.55 6.30
C ASP A 137 -9.75 4.57 5.16
N TRP A 138 -9.60 4.05 3.95
CA TRP A 138 -9.66 4.79 2.71
C TRP A 138 -10.92 4.40 1.95
N ASN A 139 -11.51 5.38 1.28
CA ASN A 139 -12.61 5.14 0.35
C ASN A 139 -12.28 5.76 -0.99
N PHE A 140 -12.66 5.11 -2.08
CA PHE A 140 -12.44 5.58 -3.44
C PHE A 140 -13.69 5.38 -4.29
N LYS A 141 -13.94 6.27 -5.23
CA LYS A 141 -14.87 6.06 -6.35
C LYS A 141 -14.42 6.89 -7.54
N VAL A 142 -14.69 6.44 -8.75
CA VAL A 142 -14.26 7.12 -9.97
C VAL A 142 -15.40 7.19 -10.98
N LYS A 143 -15.46 8.28 -11.74
CA LYS A 143 -16.32 8.41 -12.92
C LYS A 143 -15.51 8.98 -14.07
N ALA A 144 -15.84 8.60 -15.28
CA ALA A 144 -15.35 9.26 -16.49
C ALA A 144 -16.25 10.45 -16.83
N CYS A 145 -15.65 11.55 -17.25
CA CYS A 145 -16.32 12.78 -17.64
C CYS A 145 -15.80 13.28 -18.98
N PHE A 146 -16.68 14.00 -19.67
CA PHE A 146 -16.44 14.63 -20.96
C PHE A 146 -16.35 16.15 -20.78
N ASP A 147 -15.42 16.77 -21.51
CA ASP A 147 -15.29 18.22 -21.61
C ASP A 147 -15.94 18.73 -22.90
N ALA A 148 -17.00 19.52 -22.73
CA ALA A 148 -17.77 20.16 -23.79
C ALA A 148 -16.94 20.96 -24.81
N THR A 149 -15.79 21.48 -24.39
CA THR A 149 -14.93 22.32 -25.23
C THR A 149 -14.18 21.52 -26.30
N VAL A 150 -13.99 20.22 -26.10
CA VAL A 150 -13.13 19.38 -26.96
C VAL A 150 -13.86 18.84 -28.20
N GLN A 151 -15.19 18.89 -28.24
CA GLN A 151 -16.00 18.27 -29.32
C GLN A 151 -16.80 19.23 -30.20
N GLY A 152 -16.50 20.53 -30.18
CA GLY A 152 -17.19 21.48 -31.05
C GLY A 152 -18.60 21.80 -30.56
N GLY A 153 -18.66 22.73 -29.61
CA GLY A 153 -19.75 23.69 -29.41
C GLY A 153 -21.20 23.21 -29.53
N GLY A 154 -21.69 22.45 -28.53
CA GLY A 154 -23.14 22.21 -28.38
C GLY A 154 -23.54 21.18 -27.33
N GLN A 155 -22.63 20.28 -26.95
CA GLN A 155 -22.88 19.24 -25.95
C GLN A 155 -22.67 19.77 -24.52
N ARG A 156 -23.54 19.41 -23.57
CA ARG A 156 -23.33 19.70 -22.14
C ARG A 156 -22.30 18.73 -21.56
N ALA A 157 -21.50 19.18 -20.60
CA ALA A 157 -20.61 18.30 -19.85
C ALA A 157 -21.40 17.12 -19.27
N PHE A 158 -20.93 15.91 -19.55
CA PHE A 158 -21.57 14.66 -19.18
C PHE A 158 -20.56 13.75 -18.50
N CYS A 159 -21.02 13.01 -17.49
CA CYS A 159 -20.21 12.01 -16.84
C CYS A 159 -20.96 10.68 -16.78
N SER A 160 -20.19 9.60 -16.89
CA SER A 160 -20.64 8.26 -16.50
C SER A 160 -21.15 8.25 -15.04
N PRO A 161 -21.95 7.22 -14.67
CA PRO A 161 -22.16 6.88 -13.28
C PRO A 161 -20.84 6.66 -12.53
N TRP A 162 -20.88 6.87 -11.22
CA TRP A 162 -19.76 6.48 -10.36
C TRP A 162 -19.53 4.97 -10.41
N SER A 163 -18.27 4.56 -10.34
CA SER A 163 -17.89 3.20 -9.99
C SER A 163 -18.47 2.82 -8.62
N PRO A 164 -18.53 1.52 -8.29
CA PRO A 164 -18.64 1.10 -6.90
C PRO A 164 -17.66 1.87 -6.02
N GLN A 165 -18.11 2.25 -4.82
CA GLN A 165 -17.19 2.74 -3.80
C GLN A 165 -16.30 1.58 -3.37
N ILE A 166 -14.98 1.78 -3.39
CA ILE A 166 -14.01 0.82 -2.87
C ILE A 166 -13.57 1.27 -1.50
N TYR A 167 -13.82 0.41 -0.51
CA TYR A 167 -13.28 0.56 0.83
C TYR A 167 -11.96 -0.21 0.93
N LEU A 168 -10.95 0.42 1.52
CA LEU A 168 -9.64 -0.16 1.76
C LEU A 168 -9.22 0.12 3.20
N ASN A 169 -8.93 -0.94 3.96
CA ASN A 169 -8.30 -0.82 5.27
C ASN A 169 -6.78 -0.91 5.10
N ALA A 170 -6.08 0.22 5.29
CA ALA A 170 -4.63 0.33 5.23
C ALA A 170 -4.05 0.15 6.63
N ARG A 171 -3.86 -1.10 7.07
CA ARG A 171 -3.25 -1.43 8.37
C ARG A 171 -2.33 -2.62 8.20
#